data_AF-A0A4S2H680-F1
#
_entry.id   AF-A0A4S2H680-F1
#
_cell.length_a   1.000
_cell.length_b   1.000
_cell.length_c   1.000
_cell.angle_alpha   90.00
_cell.angle_beta   90.00
_cell.angle_gamma   90.00
#
_symmetry.space_group_name_H-M   'P 1'
#
loop_
_entity.id
_entity.type
_entity.pdbx_description
1 polymer ?
#
loop_
_entity_poly.entity_id
_entity_poly.type
_entity_poly.pdbx_seq_one_letter_code
_entity_poly.pdbx_strand_id
1 'polypeptide(L)'
;MTDKEDRTVRQFVRFCRTALMYEKKNYYNEQKHRGEREKHIEMFSPKQSGMVEKIFDTYHADYFSVMGHEIGIVDGDLAQALRKLPDKKYRLCYCITLLVWVTGRLAKSMAQEEVPFVTRGTMP
;
A
#
# COMPACT_ATOMS: atom_id res chain seq x y z
N MET A 1 6.66 -40.76 -32.28
CA MET A 1 6.05 -39.42 -32.51
C MET A 1 6.09 -39.15 -34.00
N THR A 2 4.96 -38.76 -34.58
CA THR A 2 4.85 -38.57 -36.04
C THR A 2 5.49 -37.23 -36.45
N ASP A 3 6.08 -37.15 -37.65
CA ASP A 3 6.78 -35.96 -38.18
C ASP A 3 5.92 -34.67 -38.12
N LYS A 4 4.58 -34.81 -38.24
CA LYS A 4 3.62 -33.72 -38.07
C LYS A 4 3.57 -33.17 -36.65
N GLU A 5 3.56 -34.03 -35.63
CA GLU A 5 3.51 -33.61 -34.23
C GLU A 5 4.76 -32.81 -33.86
N ASP A 6 5.94 -33.26 -34.32
CA ASP A 6 7.21 -32.58 -34.05
C ASP A 6 7.26 -31.19 -34.72
N ARG A 7 6.72 -31.05 -35.94
CA ARG A 7 6.61 -29.76 -36.63
C ARG A 7 5.69 -28.78 -35.89
N THR A 8 4.54 -29.24 -35.40
CA THR A 8 3.58 -28.41 -34.67
C THR A 8 4.17 -27.93 -33.33
N VAL A 9 4.85 -28.82 -32.60
CA VAL A 9 5.55 -28.45 -31.34
C VAL A 9 6.62 -27.39 -31.61
N ARG A 10 7.43 -27.53 -32.67
CA ARG A 10 8.44 -26.53 -33.04
C ARG A 10 7.83 -25.17 -33.37
N GLN A 11 6.69 -25.12 -34.07
CA GLN A 11 5.99 -23.88 -34.35
C GLN A 11 5.47 -23.21 -33.07
N PHE A 12 4.88 -23.98 -32.16
CA PHE A 12 4.40 -23.48 -30.88
C PHE A 12 5.54 -22.90 -30.03
N VAL A 13 6.67 -23.61 -29.92
CA VAL A 13 7.86 -23.10 -29.22
C VAL A 13 8.36 -21.80 -29.83
N ARG A 14 8.36 -21.70 -31.16
CA ARG A 14 8.78 -20.48 -31.87
C ARG A 14 7.82 -19.32 -31.61
N PHE A 15 6.52 -19.60 -31.55
CA PHE A 15 5.50 -18.63 -31.17
C PHE A 15 5.74 -18.12 -29.73
N CYS A 16 5.89 -19.03 -28.76
CA CYS A 16 6.13 -18.65 -27.35
C CYS A 16 7.40 -17.80 -27.20
N ARG A 17 8.50 -18.17 -27.86
CA ARG A 17 9.73 -17.37 -27.86
C ARG A 17 9.52 -15.96 -28.43
N THR A 18 8.72 -15.85 -29.48
CA THR A 18 8.40 -14.57 -30.12
C THR A 18 7.55 -13.71 -29.19
N ALA A 19 6.48 -14.27 -28.61
CA ALA A 19 5.64 -13.57 -27.65
C ALA A 19 6.45 -13.05 -26.45
N LEU A 20 7.29 -13.88 -25.85
CA LEU A 20 8.16 -13.48 -24.72
C LEU A 20 9.15 -12.37 -25.11
N MET A 21 9.68 -12.40 -26.34
CA MET A 21 10.57 -11.34 -26.82
C MET A 21 9.84 -9.99 -26.93
N TYR A 22 8.61 -9.99 -27.46
CA TYR A 22 7.81 -8.78 -27.58
C TYR A 22 7.35 -8.24 -26.24
N GLU A 23 6.93 -9.10 -25.31
CA GLU A 23 6.60 -8.69 -23.93
C GLU A 23 7.79 -8.04 -23.23
N LYS A 24 8.97 -8.67 -23.33
CA LYS A 24 10.22 -8.09 -22.80
C LYS A 24 10.46 -6.70 -23.39
N LYS A 25 10.29 -6.53 -24.71
CA LYS A 25 10.48 -5.24 -25.38
C LYS A 25 9.45 -4.21 -24.92
N ASN A 26 8.18 -4.61 -24.77
CA ASN A 26 7.12 -3.74 -24.29
C ASN A 26 7.41 -3.24 -22.87
N TYR A 27 7.81 -4.15 -21.98
CA TYR A 27 8.21 -3.81 -20.62
C TYR A 27 9.30 -2.72 -20.58
N TYR A 28 10.38 -2.87 -21.33
CA TYR A 28 11.44 -1.84 -21.34
C TYR A 28 10.99 -0.51 -21.94
N ASN A 29 10.12 -0.53 -22.95
CA ASN A 29 9.53 0.69 -23.50
C ASN A 29 8.65 1.40 -22.47
N GLU A 30 7.79 0.68 -21.75
CA GLU A 30 6.97 1.25 -20.70
C GLU A 30 7.83 1.84 -19.57
N GLN A 31 8.89 1.15 -19.16
CA GLN A 31 9.80 1.67 -18.15
C GLN A 31 10.54 2.93 -18.62
N LYS A 32 10.93 3.00 -19.89
CA LYS A 32 11.50 4.22 -20.48
C LYS A 32 10.48 5.37 -20.46
N HIS A 33 9.24 5.11 -20.87
CA HIS A 33 8.17 6.11 -20.85
C HIS A 33 7.79 6.57 -19.44
N ARG A 34 7.92 5.71 -18.42
CA ARG A 34 7.79 6.10 -17.02
C ARG A 34 8.95 6.98 -16.59
N GLY A 35 10.20 6.59 -16.86
CA GLY A 35 11.36 7.41 -16.53
C GLY A 35 11.40 8.80 -17.18
N GLU A 36 10.81 8.96 -18.36
CA GLU A 36 10.67 10.27 -19.02
C GLU A 36 9.61 11.18 -18.35
N ARG A 37 8.59 10.60 -17.70
CA ARG A 37 7.42 11.31 -17.17
C ARG A 37 7.40 11.43 -15.65
N GLU A 38 7.93 10.43 -14.96
CA GLU A 38 7.94 10.29 -13.51
C GLU A 38 9.35 10.67 -13.00
N LYS A 39 9.41 11.63 -12.08
CA LYS A 39 10.63 11.94 -11.33
C LYS A 39 10.49 11.40 -9.92
N HIS A 40 11.57 10.86 -9.37
CA HIS A 40 11.59 10.45 -7.97
C HIS A 40 11.34 11.68 -7.08
N ILE A 41 10.48 11.56 -6.07
CA ILE A 41 10.10 12.66 -5.18
C ILE A 41 11.33 13.31 -4.53
N GLU A 42 12.36 12.52 -4.25
CA GLU A 42 13.64 12.96 -3.70
C GLU A 42 14.46 13.87 -4.64
N MET A 43 14.17 13.83 -5.95
CA MET A 43 14.83 14.68 -6.96
C MET A 43 14.07 15.98 -7.21
N PHE A 44 13.03 16.28 -6.42
CA PHE A 44 12.25 17.48 -6.60
C PHE A 44 13.04 18.70 -6.10
N SER A 45 13.04 19.76 -6.91
CA SER A 45 13.57 21.04 -6.44
C SER A 45 12.70 21.59 -5.31
N PRO A 46 13.21 22.46 -4.43
CA PRO A 46 12.42 23.05 -3.34
C PRO A 46 11.11 23.71 -3.81
N LYS A 47 11.10 24.31 -5.00
CA LYS A 47 9.89 24.89 -5.62
C LYS A 47 8.86 23.83 -6.01
N GLN A 48 9.30 22.64 -6.44
CA GLN A 48 8.43 21.53 -6.81
C GLN A 48 7.89 20.82 -5.55
N SER A 49 8.72 20.64 -4.52
CA SER A 49 8.27 20.10 -3.23
C SER A 49 7.18 20.96 -2.58
N GLY A 50 7.34 22.29 -2.59
CA GLY A 50 6.31 23.21 -2.10
C GLY A 50 5.03 23.24 -2.95
N MET A 51 5.06 22.74 -4.18
CA MET A 51 3.87 22.55 -5.01
C MET A 51 3.19 21.20 -4.72
N VAL A 52 3.97 20.17 -4.40
CA VAL A 52 3.48 18.86 -3.94
C VAL A 52 2.76 18.99 -2.60
N GLU A 53 3.33 19.73 -1.64
CA GLU A 53 2.65 20.05 -0.36
C GLU A 53 1.29 20.72 -0.55
N LYS A 54 1.09 21.46 -1.65
CA LYS A 54 -0.20 22.09 -1.98
C LYS A 54 -1.19 21.17 -2.68
N ILE A 55 -0.71 20.07 -3.28
CA ILE A 55 -1.54 19.05 -3.93
C ILE A 55 -2.07 18.05 -2.91
N PHE A 56 -1.30 17.80 -1.84
CA PHE A 56 -1.82 17.10 -0.68
C PHE A 56 -2.78 18.00 0.09
N ASP A 57 -3.95 17.48 0.44
CA ASP A 57 -4.85 18.18 1.35
C ASP A 57 -4.11 18.37 2.68
N THR A 58 -3.72 19.61 2.98
CA THR A 58 -3.21 19.99 4.30
C THR A 58 -4.37 19.87 5.28
N TYR A 59 -4.50 18.70 5.89
CA TYR A 59 -5.45 18.49 6.97
C TYR A 59 -5.00 19.31 8.18
N HIS A 60 -5.66 20.43 8.44
CA HIS A 60 -5.50 21.16 9.69
C HIS A 60 -5.99 20.27 10.84
N ALA A 61 -5.04 19.79 11.66
CA ALA A 61 -5.34 18.94 12.79
C ALA A 61 -5.20 19.72 14.10
N ASP A 62 -6.17 19.55 15.00
CA ASP A 62 -6.10 20.01 16.38
C ASP A 62 -5.32 18.98 17.21
N TYR A 63 -4.24 19.41 17.85
CA TYR A 63 -3.36 18.51 18.62
C TYR A 63 -3.77 18.42 20.09
N PHE A 64 -3.78 17.19 20.62
CA PHE A 64 -4.08 16.88 22.01
C PHE A 64 -2.95 16.08 22.64
N SER A 65 -2.53 16.46 23.84
CA SER A 65 -1.54 15.71 24.62
C SER A 65 -2.25 14.67 25.48
N VAL A 66 -2.18 13.40 25.08
CA VAL A 66 -2.81 12.27 25.80
C VAL A 66 -1.71 11.31 26.23
N MET A 67 -1.58 11.07 27.53
CA MET A 67 -0.60 10.13 28.10
C MET A 67 0.87 10.42 27.68
N GLY A 68 1.22 11.68 27.39
CA GLY A 68 2.57 12.06 26.96
C GLY A 68 2.83 11.95 25.46
N HIS A 69 1.80 11.62 24.66
CA HIS A 69 1.86 11.61 23.20
C HIS A 69 0.99 12.74 22.62
N GLU A 70 1.48 13.39 21.58
CA GLU A 70 0.71 14.37 20.80
C GLU A 70 -0.06 13.67 19.69
N ILE A 71 -1.37 13.91 19.64
CA ILE A 71 -2.28 13.31 18.66
C ILE A 71 -3.01 14.42 17.93
N GLY A 72 -2.87 14.47 16.61
CA GLY A 72 -3.61 15.38 15.74
C GLY A 72 -4.97 14.81 15.34
N ILE A 73 -6.04 15.56 15.57
CA ILE A 73 -7.41 15.23 15.14
C ILE A 73 -7.82 16.21 14.06
N VAL A 74 -8.07 15.68 12.87
CA VAL A 74 -8.42 16.46 11.66
C VAL A 74 -9.87 16.93 11.65
N ASP A 75 -10.76 16.17 12.29
CA ASP A 75 -12.18 16.49 12.35
C ASP A 75 -12.43 17.57 13.40
N GLY A 76 -12.86 18.77 12.95
CA GLY A 76 -13.07 19.94 13.79
C GLY A 76 -14.23 19.79 14.78
N ASP A 77 -15.31 19.07 14.41
CA ASP A 77 -16.45 18.85 15.30
C ASP A 77 -16.06 17.85 16.40
N LEU A 78 -15.31 16.80 16.02
CA LEU A 78 -14.76 15.84 16.97
C LEU A 78 -13.75 16.52 17.92
N ALA A 79 -12.84 17.34 17.40
CA ALA A 79 -11.89 18.08 18.21
C ALA A 79 -12.59 19.04 19.18
N GLN A 80 -13.64 19.74 18.73
CA GLN A 80 -14.41 20.64 19.57
C GLN A 80 -15.19 19.87 20.66
N ALA A 81 -15.76 18.72 20.32
CA ALA A 81 -16.41 17.85 21.29
C ALA A 81 -15.41 17.39 22.35
N LEU A 82 -14.22 16.91 21.94
CA LEU A 82 -13.18 16.43 22.84
C LEU A 82 -12.64 17.54 23.77
N ARG A 83 -12.50 18.79 23.29
CA ARG A 83 -12.14 19.96 24.13
C ARG A 83 -13.15 20.24 25.25
N LYS A 84 -14.43 19.93 25.04
CA LYS A 84 -15.49 20.15 26.04
C LYS A 84 -15.57 19.01 27.07
N LEU A 85 -14.91 17.88 26.84
CA LEU A 85 -14.89 16.79 27.81
C LEU A 85 -13.83 17.03 28.90
N PRO A 86 -14.15 16.73 30.18
CA PRO A 86 -13.16 16.80 31.26
C PRO A 86 -12.05 15.76 31.10
N ASP A 87 -10.85 16.08 31.58
CA ASP A 87 -9.59 15.35 31.32
C ASP A 87 -9.63 13.83 31.49
N LYS A 88 -10.34 13.35 32.50
CA LYS A 88 -10.46 11.93 32.79
C LYS A 88 -11.34 11.19 31.79
N LYS A 89 -12.30 11.86 31.15
CA LYS A 89 -13.29 11.24 30.27
C LYS A 89 -12.79 11.11 28.83
N TYR A 90 -12.10 12.11 28.26
CA TYR A 90 -11.54 11.94 26.90
C TYR A 90 -10.41 10.90 26.89
N ARG A 91 -9.62 10.81 27.97
CA ARG A 91 -8.52 9.83 28.08
C ARG A 91 -9.09 8.40 28.05
N LEU A 92 -10.22 8.16 28.73
CA LEU A 92 -10.93 6.88 28.69
C LEU A 92 -11.57 6.59 27.34
N CYS A 93 -12.32 7.56 26.77
CA CYS A 93 -12.93 7.39 25.44
C CYS A 93 -11.88 7.11 24.36
N TYR A 94 -10.74 7.79 24.41
CA TYR A 94 -9.63 7.60 23.50
C TYR A 94 -8.94 6.24 23.68
N CYS A 95 -8.71 5.80 24.92
CA CYS A 95 -8.21 4.45 25.17
C CYS A 95 -9.15 3.39 24.60
N ILE A 96 -10.47 3.57 24.74
CA ILE A 96 -11.47 2.62 24.21
C ILE A 96 -11.47 2.61 22.69
N THR A 97 -11.48 3.77 22.01
CA THR A 97 -11.48 3.82 20.55
C THR A 97 -10.18 3.27 19.96
N LEU A 98 -9.04 3.57 20.57
CA LEU A 98 -7.74 3.06 20.12
C LEU A 98 -7.61 1.55 20.39
N LEU A 99 -8.09 1.06 21.53
CA LEU A 99 -8.16 -0.39 21.80
C LEU A 99 -9.05 -1.09 20.78
N VAL A 100 -10.26 -0.58 20.50
CA VAL A 100 -11.17 -1.18 19.49
C VAL A 100 -10.53 -1.18 18.10
N TRP A 101 -9.86 -0.10 17.71
CA TRP A 101 -9.17 0.00 16.42
C TRP A 101 -7.96 -0.93 16.32
N VAL A 102 -7.15 -1.04 17.37
CA VAL A 102 -6.01 -1.96 17.44
C VAL A 102 -6.46 -3.41 17.46
N THR A 103 -7.47 -3.77 18.26
CA THR A 103 -8.03 -5.13 18.27
C THR A 103 -8.70 -5.48 16.94
N GLY A 104 -9.33 -4.51 16.27
CA GLY A 104 -9.89 -4.70 14.93
C GLY A 104 -8.82 -4.91 13.85
N ARG A 105 -7.68 -4.21 13.93
CA ARG A 105 -6.53 -4.45 13.06
C ARG A 105 -5.86 -5.80 13.32
N LEU A 106 -5.68 -6.19 14.59
CA LEU A 106 -5.13 -7.49 14.96
C LEU A 106 -6.05 -8.64 14.51
N ALA A 107 -7.36 -8.49 14.68
CA ALA A 107 -8.33 -9.46 14.16
C ALA A 107 -8.26 -9.58 12.63
N LYS A 108 -8.01 -8.47 11.92
CA LYS A 108 -7.87 -8.45 10.46
C LYS A 108 -6.53 -9.00 9.98
N SER A 109 -5.44 -8.84 10.74
CA SER A 109 -4.14 -9.45 10.44
C SER A 109 -4.13 -10.95 10.74
N MET A 110 -4.77 -11.37 11.83
CA MET A 110 -4.95 -12.80 12.15
C MET A 110 -5.87 -13.49 11.15
N ALA A 111 -6.90 -12.82 10.63
CA ALA A 111 -7.76 -13.35 9.57
C ALA A 111 -7.06 -13.47 8.19
N GLN A 112 -5.89 -12.85 8.01
CA GLN A 112 -5.05 -13.03 6.81
C GLN A 112 -4.04 -14.18 6.94
N GLU A 113 -3.84 -14.74 8.15
CA GLU A 113 -2.94 -15.88 8.39
C GLU A 113 -3.62 -17.26 8.20
N GLU A 114 -4.94 -17.30 8.01
CA GLU A 114 -5.70 -18.51 7.68
C GLU A 114 -5.64 -18.80 6.16
N VAL A 115 -4.42 -18.97 5.62
CA VAL A 115 -4.19 -19.60 4.30
C VAL A 115 -3.33 -20.84 4.57
N PRO A 116 -3.75 -22.03 4.15
CA PRO A 116 -3.26 -23.28 4.72
C PRO A 116 -1.77 -23.46 4.47
N PHE A 117 -1.04 -23.75 5.56
CA PHE A 117 0.30 -24.29 5.52
C PHE A 117 0.26 -25.61 4.72
N VAL A 118 0.60 -25.54 3.44
CA VAL A 118 0.81 -26.70 2.58
C VAL A 118 1.98 -27.47 3.16
N THR A 119 1.69 -28.56 3.86
CA THR A 119 2.66 -29.59 4.20
C THR A 119 3.25 -30.14 2.90
N ARG A 120 4.47 -29.73 2.57
CA ARG A 120 5.27 -30.42 1.55
C ARG A 120 5.51 -31.84 2.03
N GLY A 121 4.88 -32.80 1.37
CA GLY A 121 5.26 -34.20 1.45
C GLY A 121 6.68 -34.37 0.96
N THR A 122 7.52 -34.95 1.81
CA THR A 122 8.75 -35.63 1.43
C THR A 122 8.46 -37.12 1.27
N MET A 123 8.59 -37.62 0.05
CA MET A 123 9.05 -38.97 -0.32
C MET A 123 9.41 -38.89 -1.82
N PRO A 124 10.44 -39.59 -2.31
CA PRO A 124 10.69 -41.02 -2.07
C PRO A 124 11.79 -41.33 -1.04
#